data_AF-K5XQ76-F1
#
_entry.id   AF-K5XQ76-F1
#
_cell.length_a   1.000
_cell.length_b   1.000
_cell.length_c   1.000
_cell.angle_alpha   90.00
_cell.angle_beta   90.00
_cell.angle_gamma   90.00
#
_symmetry.space_group_name_H-M   'P 1'
#
loop_
_entity.id
_entity.type
_entity.pdbx_description
1 polymer ?
#
loop_
_entity_poly.entity_id
_entity_poly.type
_entity_poly.pdbx_seq_one_letter_code
_entity_poly.pdbx_strand_id
1 'polypeptide(L)'
;MEVRGLTPLPVEVISRILMHVDSSDISAVKKFWCNHILRLCEEHLVTPPEEELKEYTTAELEQWSMRRIRARSAPPVKWQLHSRDGCNSYDDIQIIPGGRWLLEIHDDSSVHFIDLDNDNLEQHLLLDPRAIDSDPRVCDHEFVGVDIWTDHKAPRLSFRLEGSFFNENISVISAYIYQVNLIGHGARAILVAQIIATFRRNTSNFVHAFNDHCFVYSSMNRGLGIFGYRQALDCFDYPLMECHTHTLEICPDVYP
;
A
#
# COMPACT_ATOMS: atom_id res chain seq x y z
N MET A 1 -18.03 4.07 -35.69
CA MET A 1 -19.46 4.26 -35.38
C MET A 1 -19.54 4.76 -33.94
N GLU A 2 -19.76 6.05 -33.73
CA GLU A 2 -19.81 6.64 -32.39
C GLU A 2 -21.16 6.30 -31.73
N VAL A 3 -21.14 5.53 -30.64
CA VAL A 3 -22.33 5.21 -29.84
C VAL A 3 -22.71 6.46 -29.02
N ARG A 4 -23.42 7.41 -29.63
CA ARG A 4 -23.81 8.69 -29.00
C ARG A 4 -25.02 8.59 -28.05
N GLY A 5 -25.57 7.39 -27.80
CA GLY A 5 -26.84 7.22 -27.09
C GLY A 5 -26.77 6.78 -25.62
N LEU A 6 -25.63 6.27 -25.13
CA LEU A 6 -25.57 5.65 -23.80
C LEU A 6 -25.07 6.58 -22.68
N THR A 7 -24.48 7.73 -23.04
CA THR A 7 -23.84 8.64 -22.08
C THR A 7 -24.75 9.32 -21.04
N PRO A 8 -26.07 9.55 -21.24
CA PRO A 8 -26.90 10.20 -20.23
C PRO A 8 -27.55 9.23 -19.23
N LEU A 9 -27.42 7.92 -19.42
CA LEU A 9 -28.08 6.94 -18.55
C LEU A 9 -27.27 6.71 -17.27
N PRO A 10 -27.93 6.48 -16.12
CA PRO A 10 -27.25 5.98 -14.93
C PRO A 10 -26.48 4.69 -15.27
N VAL A 11 -25.27 4.56 -14.73
CA VAL A 11 -24.37 3.44 -14.98
C VAL A 11 -25.01 2.07 -14.66
N GLU A 12 -25.94 2.04 -13.70
CA GLU A 12 -26.73 0.84 -13.37
C GLU A 12 -27.71 0.47 -14.48
N VAL A 13 -28.28 1.46 -15.17
CA VAL A 13 -29.15 1.24 -16.32
C VAL A 13 -28.33 0.75 -17.50
N ILE A 14 -27.14 1.33 -17.71
CA ILE A 14 -26.21 0.91 -18.76
C ILE A 14 -25.76 -0.54 -18.52
N SER A 15 -25.36 -0.91 -17.30
CA SER A 15 -25.01 -2.28 -16.90
C SER A 15 -26.11 -3.28 -17.28
N ARG A 16 -27.38 -2.97 -16.97
CA ARG A 16 -28.52 -3.84 -17.32
C ARG A 16 -28.72 -3.99 -18.83
N ILE A 17 -28.56 -2.90 -19.58
CA ILE A 17 -28.63 -2.93 -21.05
C ILE A 17 -27.51 -3.82 -21.60
N LEU A 18 -26.30 -3.66 -21.08
CA LEU A 18 -25.11 -4.40 -21.52
C LEU A 18 -25.21 -5.91 -21.25
N MET A 19 -25.95 -6.35 -20.24
CA MET A 19 -26.21 -7.78 -19.99
C MET A 19 -27.05 -8.47 -21.07
N HIS A 20 -27.74 -7.71 -21.93
CA HIS A 20 -28.62 -8.26 -22.98
C HIS A 20 -27.97 -8.19 -24.36
N VAL A 21 -26.69 -7.83 -24.44
CA VAL A 21 -25.97 -7.65 -25.68
C VAL A 21 -25.30 -8.96 -26.09
N ASP A 22 -25.38 -9.29 -27.39
CA ASP A 22 -24.83 -10.53 -27.95
C ASP A 22 -23.31 -10.65 -27.75
N SER A 23 -22.81 -11.89 -27.76
CA SER A 23 -21.38 -12.21 -27.59
C SER A 23 -20.44 -11.49 -28.59
N SER A 24 -20.95 -11.04 -29.73
CA SER A 24 -20.21 -10.23 -30.71
C SER A 24 -19.78 -8.85 -30.19
N ASP A 25 -20.41 -8.36 -29.12
CA ASP A 25 -20.19 -7.01 -28.59
C ASP A 25 -19.39 -7.00 -27.28
N ILE A 26 -18.89 -8.14 -26.80
CA ILE A 26 -18.11 -8.25 -25.54
C ILE A 26 -16.94 -7.24 -25.51
N SER A 27 -16.28 -7.02 -26.66
CA SER A 27 -15.20 -6.04 -26.76
C SER A 27 -15.68 -4.60 -26.57
N ALA A 28 -16.89 -4.26 -27.02
CA ALA A 28 -17.47 -2.94 -26.83
C ALA A 28 -17.85 -2.71 -25.35
N VAL A 29 -18.40 -3.74 -24.70
CA VAL A 29 -18.72 -3.71 -23.26
C VAL A 29 -17.45 -3.54 -22.42
N LYS A 30 -16.39 -4.32 -22.69
CA LYS A 30 -15.11 -4.17 -21.98
C LYS A 30 -14.54 -2.76 -22.16
N LYS A 31 -14.54 -2.23 -23.39
CA LYS A 31 -14.06 -0.88 -23.69
C LYS A 31 -14.87 0.21 -22.95
N PHE A 32 -16.18 0.04 -22.85
CA PHE A 32 -17.03 0.94 -22.07
C PHE A 32 -16.58 0.99 -20.60
N TRP A 33 -16.43 -0.16 -19.95
CA TRP A 33 -16.01 -0.21 -18.55
C TRP A 33 -14.60 0.33 -18.33
N CYS A 34 -13.64 -0.02 -19.19
CA CYS A 34 -12.28 0.55 -19.11
C CYS A 34 -12.32 2.08 -19.18
N ASN A 35 -13.03 2.65 -20.16
CA ASN A 35 -13.14 4.10 -20.31
C ASN A 35 -13.84 4.76 -19.12
N HIS A 36 -14.88 4.12 -18.58
CA HIS A 36 -15.58 4.61 -17.40
C HIS A 36 -14.64 4.69 -16.19
N ILE A 37 -13.86 3.63 -15.94
CA ILE A 37 -12.91 3.57 -14.83
C ILE A 37 -11.80 4.62 -15.01
N LEU A 38 -11.22 4.73 -16.22
CA LEU A 38 -10.20 5.75 -16.51
C LEU A 38 -10.72 7.16 -16.19
N ARG A 39 -11.94 7.47 -16.63
CA ARG A 39 -12.57 8.75 -16.35
C ARG A 39 -12.76 9.00 -14.85
N LEU A 40 -13.20 7.99 -14.08
CA LEU A 40 -13.33 8.13 -12.63
C LEU A 40 -11.98 8.40 -11.95
N CYS A 41 -10.89 7.81 -12.46
CA CYS A 41 -9.53 8.03 -11.96
C CYS A 41 -9.02 9.43 -12.33
N GLU A 42 -9.26 9.88 -13.56
CA GLU A 42 -8.91 11.23 -14.05
C GLU A 42 -9.64 12.33 -13.27
N GLU A 43 -10.89 12.10 -12.89
CA GLU A 43 -11.69 13.00 -12.05
C GLU A 43 -11.31 12.90 -10.56
N HIS A 44 -10.29 12.11 -10.20
CA HIS A 44 -9.84 11.83 -8.82
C HIS A 44 -10.95 11.35 -7.88
N LEU A 45 -11.99 10.71 -8.44
CA LEU A 45 -13.13 10.21 -7.66
C LEU A 45 -12.85 8.85 -7.04
N VAL A 46 -11.88 8.12 -7.59
CA VAL A 46 -11.46 6.79 -7.17
C VAL A 46 -9.96 6.61 -7.41
N THR A 47 -9.33 5.71 -6.67
CA THR A 47 -7.98 5.24 -6.97
C THR A 47 -8.02 4.24 -8.13
N PRO A 48 -6.97 4.18 -8.97
CA PRO A 48 -6.86 3.16 -10.01
C PRO A 48 -6.97 1.73 -9.45
N PRO A 49 -7.44 0.75 -10.25
CA PRO A 49 -7.43 -0.65 -9.86
C PRO A 49 -6.02 -1.16 -9.57
N GLU A 50 -5.97 -2.32 -8.92
CA GLU A 50 -4.72 -2.98 -8.52
C GLU A 50 -3.93 -3.56 -9.71
N GLU A 51 -4.52 -3.65 -10.89
CA GLU A 51 -3.90 -4.22 -12.10
C GLU A 51 -4.24 -3.35 -13.32
N GLU A 52 -3.52 -3.55 -14.44
CA GLU A 52 -3.90 -2.92 -15.70
C GLU A 52 -5.32 -3.35 -16.13
N LEU A 53 -6.13 -2.38 -16.59
CA LEU A 53 -7.53 -2.62 -17.00
C LEU A 53 -7.71 -3.73 -18.06
N LYS A 54 -6.67 -4.00 -18.85
CA LYS A 54 -6.68 -5.04 -19.88
C LYS A 54 -6.68 -6.45 -19.29
N GLU A 55 -6.16 -6.63 -18.07
CA GLU A 55 -6.06 -7.93 -17.39
C GLU A 55 -7.43 -8.40 -16.89
N TYR A 56 -8.29 -7.45 -16.48
CA TYR A 56 -9.62 -7.79 -15.98
C TYR A 56 -10.56 -8.25 -17.09
N THR A 57 -11.43 -9.20 -16.74
CA THR A 57 -12.60 -9.56 -17.53
C THR A 57 -13.64 -8.44 -17.50
N THR A 58 -14.58 -8.46 -18.45
CA THR A 58 -15.69 -7.50 -18.49
C THR A 58 -16.51 -7.51 -17.18
N ALA A 59 -16.74 -8.70 -16.62
CA ALA A 59 -17.50 -8.88 -15.38
C ALA A 59 -16.76 -8.28 -14.17
N GLU A 60 -15.44 -8.44 -14.09
CA GLU A 60 -14.64 -7.84 -13.01
C GLU A 60 -14.62 -6.31 -13.09
N LEU A 61 -14.50 -5.73 -14.29
CA LEU A 61 -14.54 -4.28 -14.48
C LEU A 61 -15.90 -3.68 -14.10
N GLU A 62 -16.99 -4.37 -14.48
CA GLU A 62 -18.34 -4.01 -14.08
C GLU A 62 -18.49 -4.06 -12.55
N GLN A 63 -18.11 -5.18 -11.94
CA GLN A 63 -18.18 -5.36 -10.48
C GLN A 63 -17.34 -4.30 -9.76
N TRP A 64 -16.12 -4.03 -10.23
CA TRP A 64 -15.23 -3.00 -9.70
C TRP A 64 -15.88 -1.62 -9.72
N SER A 65 -16.51 -1.25 -10.85
CA SER A 65 -17.19 0.04 -11.02
C SER A 65 -18.39 0.14 -10.09
N MET A 66 -19.26 -0.88 -10.12
CA MET A 66 -20.50 -0.91 -9.35
C MET A 66 -20.26 -0.82 -7.84
N ARG A 67 -19.19 -1.44 -7.33
CA ARG A 67 -18.80 -1.32 -5.91
C ARG A 67 -18.54 0.14 -5.50
N ARG A 68 -17.79 0.87 -6.31
CA ARG A 68 -17.43 2.28 -6.01
C ARG A 68 -18.63 3.21 -6.15
N ILE A 69 -19.48 2.96 -7.13
CA ILE A 69 -20.75 3.70 -7.27
C ILE A 69 -21.61 3.48 -6.03
N ARG A 70 -21.80 2.23 -5.61
CA ARG A 70 -22.56 1.90 -4.39
C ARG A 70 -21.95 2.53 -3.14
N ALA A 71 -20.63 2.48 -2.98
CA ALA A 71 -19.94 3.10 -1.85
C ALA A 71 -20.18 4.62 -1.79
N ARG A 72 -20.21 5.29 -2.94
CA ARG A 72 -20.48 6.74 -3.04
C ARG A 72 -21.95 7.09 -2.87
N SER A 73 -22.85 6.20 -3.26
CA SER A 73 -24.30 6.37 -3.12
C SER A 73 -24.84 5.90 -1.77
N ALA A 74 -24.03 5.18 -0.99
CA ALA A 74 -24.41 4.77 0.34
C ALA A 74 -24.66 6.02 1.20
N PRO A 75 -25.83 6.15 1.86
CA PRO A 75 -26.02 7.22 2.82
C PRO A 75 -24.93 7.11 3.89
N PRO A 76 -24.51 8.22 4.52
CA PRO A 76 -23.59 8.16 5.64
C PRO A 76 -24.18 7.20 6.67
N VAL A 77 -23.60 6.01 6.75
CA VAL A 77 -24.07 4.98 7.66
C VAL A 77 -23.83 5.56 9.05
N LYS A 78 -24.84 5.54 9.91
CA LYS A 78 -24.57 5.69 11.35
C LYS A 78 -23.74 4.48 11.71
N TRP A 79 -22.41 4.64 11.68
CA TRP A 79 -21.45 3.62 12.05
C TRP A 79 -21.80 3.19 13.47
N GLN A 80 -22.51 2.08 13.59
CA GLN A 80 -22.56 1.37 14.84
C GLN A 80 -21.21 0.67 14.92
N LEU A 81 -20.22 1.39 15.45
CA LEU A 81 -18.91 0.84 15.72
C LEU A 81 -19.12 -0.29 16.72
N HIS A 82 -19.23 -1.52 16.22
CA HIS A 82 -19.19 -2.70 17.05
C HIS A 82 -17.70 -2.95 17.29
N SER A 83 -17.21 -2.54 18.46
CA SER A 83 -15.90 -3.01 18.90
C SER A 83 -16.00 -4.51 19.03
N ARG A 84 -15.25 -5.23 18.20
CA ARG A 84 -14.98 -6.64 18.48
C ARG A 84 -14.05 -6.60 19.68
N ASP A 85 -14.50 -7.11 20.83
CA ASP A 85 -13.68 -7.25 22.03
C ASP A 85 -12.47 -8.13 21.65
N GLY A 86 -11.32 -7.48 21.36
CA GLY A 86 -10.15 -8.15 20.77
C GLY A 86 -9.04 -7.22 20.27
N CYS A 87 -9.36 -6.04 19.72
CA CYS A 87 -8.35 -5.02 19.37
C CYS A 87 -8.10 -4.10 20.58
N ASN A 88 -7.18 -4.48 21.46
CA ASN A 88 -6.78 -3.67 22.63
C ASN A 88 -5.43 -2.95 22.43
N SER A 89 -5.00 -2.80 21.18
CA SER A 89 -3.74 -2.20 20.76
C SER A 89 -4.01 -1.00 19.85
N TYR A 90 -3.09 -0.04 19.82
CA TYR A 90 -3.16 1.08 18.88
C TYR A 90 -2.82 0.55 17.47
N ASP A 91 -3.78 -0.15 16.86
CA ASP A 91 -3.57 -0.72 15.53
C ASP A 91 -3.63 0.41 14.49
N ASP A 92 -2.51 0.63 13.81
CA ASP A 92 -2.48 1.48 12.62
C ASP A 92 -3.15 0.71 11.48
N ILE A 93 -4.31 1.21 11.06
CA ILE A 93 -5.12 0.62 9.99
C ILE A 93 -5.02 1.50 8.75
N GLN A 94 -4.65 0.90 7.62
CA GLN A 94 -4.49 1.64 6.37
C GLN A 94 -5.13 0.93 5.18
N ILE A 95 -5.92 1.67 4.38
CA ILE A 95 -6.46 1.17 3.12
C ILE A 95 -5.41 1.34 2.03
N ILE A 96 -5.05 0.24 1.38
CA ILE A 96 -4.08 0.24 0.28
C ILE A 96 -4.71 0.79 -1.00
N PRO A 97 -3.92 1.48 -1.86
CA PRO A 97 -4.40 1.93 -3.17
C PRO A 97 -5.10 0.82 -3.96
N GLY A 98 -6.19 1.19 -4.63
CA GLY A 98 -7.17 0.25 -5.16
C GLY A 98 -8.36 0.07 -4.21
N GLY A 99 -8.15 0.10 -2.90
CA GLY A 99 -9.23 0.10 -1.90
C GLY A 99 -9.79 -1.27 -1.55
N ARG A 100 -9.22 -2.34 -2.11
CA ARG A 100 -9.58 -3.73 -1.78
C ARG A 100 -8.89 -4.24 -0.52
N TRP A 101 -7.65 -3.83 -0.27
CA TRP A 101 -6.84 -4.39 0.81
C TRP A 101 -6.79 -3.42 1.99
N LEU A 102 -7.12 -3.94 3.17
CA LEU A 102 -6.90 -3.27 4.45
C LEU A 102 -5.62 -3.84 5.06
N LEU A 103 -4.66 -3.00 5.44
CA LEU A 103 -3.55 -3.40 6.29
C LEU A 103 -3.85 -3.08 7.75
N GLU A 104 -3.45 -3.98 8.62
CA GLU A 104 -3.52 -3.85 10.07
C GLU A 104 -2.14 -4.14 10.64
N ILE A 105 -1.67 -3.25 11.50
CA ILE A 105 -0.35 -3.37 12.13
C ILE A 105 -0.58 -3.45 13.62
N HIS A 106 -0.16 -4.56 14.20
CA HIS A 106 -0.39 -4.83 15.61
C HIS A 106 0.77 -4.32 16.46
N ASP A 107 0.51 -4.08 17.75
CA ASP A 107 1.54 -3.75 18.77
C ASP A 107 2.73 -4.71 18.74
N ASP A 108 2.42 -5.96 18.41
CA ASP A 108 3.31 -7.09 18.36
C ASP A 108 4.22 -7.06 17.11
N SER A 109 4.11 -5.98 16.33
CA SER A 109 4.84 -5.65 15.11
C SER A 109 4.48 -6.49 13.88
N SER A 110 3.59 -7.46 14.01
CA SER A 110 3.08 -8.19 12.86
C SER A 110 2.20 -7.30 11.99
N VAL A 111 2.28 -7.53 10.69
CA VAL A 111 1.45 -6.84 9.70
C VAL A 111 0.52 -7.87 9.10
N HIS A 112 -0.77 -7.60 9.17
CA HIS A 112 -1.82 -8.41 8.58
C HIS A 112 -2.49 -7.64 7.44
N PHE A 113 -3.15 -8.38 6.56
CA PHE A 113 -4.04 -7.80 5.57
C PHE A 113 -5.40 -8.52 5.57
N ILE A 114 -6.44 -7.77 5.24
CA ILE A 114 -7.80 -8.28 5.01
C ILE A 114 -8.18 -7.98 3.55
N ASP A 115 -8.70 -8.99 2.86
CA ASP A 115 -9.35 -8.81 1.56
C ASP A 115 -10.78 -8.33 1.75
N LEU A 116 -11.04 -7.05 1.50
CA LEU A 116 -12.38 -6.46 1.63
C LEU A 116 -13.35 -6.91 0.53
N ASP A 117 -12.86 -7.59 -0.51
CA ASP A 117 -13.71 -8.23 -1.53
C ASP A 117 -14.11 -9.66 -1.17
N ASN A 118 -13.52 -10.24 -0.11
CA ASN A 118 -13.88 -11.57 0.34
C ASN A 118 -15.10 -11.49 1.27
N ASP A 119 -16.06 -12.40 1.08
CA ASP A 119 -17.22 -12.52 1.98
C ASP A 119 -16.80 -12.89 3.41
N ASN A 120 -15.64 -13.55 3.53
CA ASN A 120 -15.02 -13.87 4.80
C ASN A 120 -13.83 -12.93 5.03
N LEU A 121 -14.01 -11.95 5.91
CA LEU A 121 -13.02 -10.93 6.27
C LEU A 121 -11.95 -11.53 7.21
N GLU A 122 -11.26 -12.57 6.74
CA GLU A 122 -10.16 -13.19 7.46
C GLU A 122 -8.91 -12.31 7.38
N GLN A 123 -8.21 -12.23 8.53
CA GLN A 123 -6.89 -11.62 8.62
C GLN A 123 -5.86 -12.63 8.11
N HIS A 124 -5.00 -12.17 7.19
CA HIS A 124 -3.89 -12.92 6.66
C HIS A 124 -2.58 -12.27 7.06
N LEU A 125 -1.67 -13.06 7.63
CA LEU A 125 -0.34 -12.58 7.98
C LEU A 125 0.43 -12.17 6.72
N LEU A 126 0.76 -10.89 6.60
CA LEU A 126 1.66 -10.36 5.56
C LEU A 126 3.11 -10.48 6.01
N LEU A 127 3.34 -10.13 7.27
CA LEU A 127 4.66 -9.98 7.86
C LEU A 127 4.64 -10.41 9.32
N ASP A 128 5.59 -11.26 9.70
CA ASP A 128 5.95 -11.46 11.09
C ASP A 128 7.45 -11.15 11.27
N PRO A 129 7.79 -10.01 11.89
CA PRO A 129 9.17 -9.67 12.23
C PRO A 129 9.89 -10.76 13.05
N ARG A 130 9.14 -11.54 13.83
CA ARG A 130 9.71 -12.66 14.61
C ARG A 130 10.05 -13.87 13.75
N ALA A 131 9.37 -14.04 12.63
CA ALA A 131 9.64 -15.12 11.69
C ALA A 131 10.85 -14.83 10.79
N ILE A 132 11.18 -13.55 10.62
CA ILE A 132 12.30 -13.08 9.79
C ILE A 132 13.64 -13.46 10.43
N ASP A 133 13.69 -13.51 11.76
CA ASP A 133 14.96 -13.65 12.45
C ASP A 133 15.00 -14.85 13.40
N SER A 134 15.94 -15.73 13.08
CA SER A 134 16.66 -16.52 14.08
C SER A 134 17.65 -15.65 14.87
N ASP A 135 17.69 -14.33 14.64
CA ASP A 135 18.40 -13.35 15.44
C ASP A 135 17.66 -13.09 16.77
N PRO A 136 18.18 -13.57 17.91
CA PRO A 136 17.54 -13.45 19.22
C PRO A 136 17.38 -12.00 19.68
N ARG A 137 17.96 -11.03 18.97
CA ARG A 137 17.88 -9.60 19.30
C ARG A 137 16.56 -8.97 18.84
N VAL A 138 15.81 -9.59 17.93
CA VAL A 138 14.54 -9.04 17.40
C VAL A 138 13.39 -9.10 18.40
N CYS A 139 13.45 -10.00 19.39
CA CYS A 139 12.37 -10.22 20.34
C CYS A 139 12.05 -9.05 21.28
N ASP A 140 12.96 -8.08 21.45
CA ASP A 140 12.81 -6.96 22.40
C ASP A 140 12.65 -5.59 21.72
N HIS A 141 12.00 -5.53 20.55
CA HIS A 141 11.77 -4.27 19.86
C HIS A 141 10.37 -3.71 20.11
N GLU A 142 10.29 -2.40 20.32
CA GLU A 142 9.06 -1.62 20.27
C GLU A 142 8.82 -1.12 18.84
N PHE A 143 7.59 -1.22 18.37
CA PHE A 143 7.19 -0.68 17.08
C PHE A 143 7.13 0.86 17.14
N VAL A 144 7.88 1.53 16.26
CA VAL A 144 7.96 3.00 16.25
C VAL A 144 7.01 3.62 15.23
N GLY A 145 6.82 2.94 14.08
CA GLY A 145 5.95 3.44 13.04
C GLY A 145 6.04 2.67 11.73
N VAL A 146 5.06 2.93 10.88
CA VAL A 146 4.97 2.44 9.51
C VAL A 146 4.90 3.61 8.55
N ASP A 147 5.50 3.43 7.38
CA ASP A 147 5.23 4.26 6.23
C ASP A 147 5.04 3.38 4.98
N ILE A 148 4.23 3.85 4.03
CA ILE A 148 3.94 3.15 2.78
C ILE A 148 4.28 4.04 1.58
N TRP A 149 5.04 3.49 0.65
CA TRP A 149 5.32 4.10 -0.65
C TRP A 149 4.78 3.23 -1.78
N THR A 150 3.83 3.75 -2.56
CA THR A 150 3.22 3.00 -3.68
C THR A 150 3.95 3.23 -4.99
N ASP A 151 4.31 2.15 -5.69
CA ASP A 151 4.88 2.23 -7.04
C ASP A 151 3.74 2.34 -8.07
N HIS A 152 3.37 3.58 -8.40
CA HIS A 152 2.34 3.87 -9.39
C HIS A 152 2.73 3.52 -10.83
N LYS A 153 4.00 3.16 -11.09
CA LYS A 153 4.47 2.77 -12.42
C LYS A 153 4.45 1.27 -12.62
N ALA A 154 4.31 0.49 -11.56
CA ALA A 154 4.19 -0.95 -11.66
C ALA A 154 2.88 -1.33 -12.38
N PRO A 155 2.90 -2.35 -13.27
CA PRO A 155 1.70 -2.80 -13.98
C PRO A 155 0.66 -3.45 -13.06
N ARG A 156 1.06 -3.77 -11.82
CA ARG A 156 0.25 -4.38 -10.78
C ARG A 156 0.60 -3.74 -9.44
N LEU A 157 -0.31 -3.83 -8.49
CA LEU A 157 -0.16 -3.27 -7.16
C LEU A 157 1.15 -3.76 -6.55
N SER A 158 2.01 -2.78 -6.31
CA SER A 158 3.36 -2.92 -5.82
C SER A 158 3.60 -1.71 -4.93
N PHE A 159 4.01 -1.97 -3.70
CA PHE A 159 4.34 -0.90 -2.77
C PHE A 159 5.47 -1.36 -1.86
N ARG A 160 6.15 -0.39 -1.28
CA ARG A 160 7.12 -0.62 -0.22
C ARG A 160 6.48 -0.26 1.10
N LEU A 161 6.68 -1.13 2.06
CA LEU A 161 6.27 -0.98 3.43
C LEU A 161 7.55 -0.81 4.26
N GLU A 162 7.64 0.27 5.01
CA GLU A 162 8.72 0.46 5.98
C GLU A 162 8.17 0.19 7.36
N GLY A 163 8.88 -0.65 8.12
CA GLY A 163 8.62 -0.86 9.54
C GLY A 163 9.84 -0.44 10.35
N SER A 164 9.63 0.52 11.26
CA SER A 164 10.66 1.00 12.19
C SER A 164 10.50 0.38 13.57
N PHE A 165 11.60 -0.11 14.10
CA PHE A 165 11.65 -0.83 15.37
C PHE A 165 12.74 -0.25 16.26
N PHE A 166 12.42 0.02 17.52
CA PHE A 166 13.37 0.49 18.51
C PHE A 166 13.70 -0.60 19.51
N ASN A 167 14.98 -0.92 19.65
CA ASN A 167 15.46 -1.79 20.72
C ASN A 167 16.00 -0.92 21.87
N GLU A 168 15.26 -0.87 22.97
CA GLU A 168 15.65 -0.08 24.15
C GLU A 168 16.99 -0.55 24.73
N ASN A 169 17.23 -1.87 24.77
CA ASN A 169 18.39 -2.48 25.43
C ASN A 169 19.72 -2.02 24.81
N ILE A 170 19.75 -1.82 23.49
CA ILE A 170 20.95 -1.37 22.77
C ILE A 170 20.81 0.05 22.19
N SER A 171 19.67 0.71 22.41
CA SER A 171 19.34 2.02 21.85
C SER A 171 19.54 2.08 20.33
N VAL A 172 19.09 1.03 19.64
CA VAL A 172 19.19 0.90 18.18
C VAL A 172 17.81 1.00 17.56
N ILE A 173 17.68 1.88 16.57
CA ILE A 173 16.53 1.89 15.66
C ILE A 173 16.91 1.07 14.42
N SER A 174 16.03 0.14 14.06
CA SER A 174 16.13 -0.65 12.85
C SER A 174 14.94 -0.32 11.94
N ALA A 175 15.21 0.06 10.70
CA ALA A 175 14.19 0.25 9.67
C ALA A 175 14.29 -0.90 8.67
N TYR A 176 13.18 -1.62 8.47
CA TYR A 176 13.08 -2.72 7.51
C TYR A 176 12.21 -2.27 6.36
N ILE A 177 12.73 -2.43 5.14
CA ILE A 177 11.99 -2.11 3.92
C ILE A 177 11.54 -3.41 3.27
N TYR A 178 10.24 -3.58 3.20
CA TYR A 178 9.58 -4.70 2.54
C TYR A 178 9.05 -4.26 1.19
N GLN A 179 9.35 -5.05 0.16
CA GLN A 179 8.63 -5.00 -1.10
C GLN A 179 7.37 -5.86 -0.97
N VAL A 180 6.21 -5.24 -1.14
CA VAL A 180 4.92 -5.93 -1.16
C VAL A 180 4.39 -5.95 -2.59
N ASN A 181 4.09 -7.14 -3.08
CA ASN A 181 3.59 -7.35 -4.43
C ASN A 181 2.26 -8.09 -4.41
N LEU A 182 1.37 -7.75 -5.35
CA LEU A 182 0.18 -8.53 -5.65
C LEU A 182 0.54 -9.75 -6.51
N ILE A 183 0.23 -10.95 -6.02
CA ILE A 183 0.37 -12.23 -6.75
C ILE A 183 -1.02 -12.79 -7.04
N GLY A 184 -1.23 -13.49 -8.15
CA GLY A 184 -2.55 -14.04 -8.53
C GLY A 184 -3.30 -13.11 -9.49
N HIS A 185 -4.63 -13.14 -9.52
CA HIS A 185 -5.48 -12.22 -10.32
C HIS A 185 -6.91 -12.23 -9.77
N GLY A 186 -7.62 -11.11 -9.89
CA GLY A 186 -9.03 -11.01 -9.50
C GLY A 186 -9.26 -11.48 -8.06
N ALA A 187 -10.33 -12.24 -7.81
CA ALA A 187 -10.67 -12.75 -6.48
C ALA A 187 -9.61 -13.68 -5.85
N ARG A 188 -8.66 -14.20 -6.64
CA ARG A 188 -7.57 -15.07 -6.15
C ARG A 188 -6.26 -14.35 -5.91
N ALA A 189 -6.22 -13.03 -6.13
CA ALA A 189 -5.04 -12.24 -5.85
C ALA A 189 -4.75 -12.22 -4.35
N ILE A 190 -3.48 -12.14 -3.96
CA ILE A 190 -3.00 -12.08 -2.58
C ILE A 190 -1.80 -11.12 -2.49
N LEU A 191 -1.60 -10.52 -1.33
CA LEU A 191 -0.41 -9.71 -1.03
C LEU A 191 0.70 -10.61 -0.50
N VAL A 192 1.92 -10.40 -0.99
CA VAL A 192 3.12 -11.09 -0.50
C VAL A 192 4.21 -10.06 -0.25
N ALA A 193 4.80 -10.11 0.94
CA ALA A 193 5.91 -9.24 1.35
C ALA A 193 7.25 -9.98 1.29
N GLN A 194 8.30 -9.24 0.93
CA GLN A 194 9.69 -9.69 0.96
C GLN A 194 10.59 -8.56 1.46
N ILE A 195 11.50 -8.84 2.38
CA ILE A 195 12.54 -7.87 2.78
C ILE A 195 13.44 -7.57 1.60
N ILE A 196 13.66 -6.29 1.33
CA ILE A 196 14.62 -5.83 0.32
C ILE A 196 15.77 -5.02 0.93
N ALA A 197 15.61 -4.46 2.13
CA ALA A 197 16.69 -3.76 2.82
C ALA A 197 16.44 -3.72 4.33
N THR A 198 17.53 -3.72 5.10
CA THR A 198 17.53 -3.49 6.54
C THR A 198 18.56 -2.42 6.86
N PHE A 199 18.14 -1.40 7.60
CA PHE A 199 19.00 -0.30 8.03
C PHE A 199 19.02 -0.25 9.55
N ARG A 200 20.21 -0.15 10.16
CA ARG A 200 20.36 -0.08 11.62
C ARG A 200 21.13 1.15 12.06
N ARG A 201 20.69 1.78 13.15
CA ARG A 201 21.31 2.99 13.69
C ARG A 201 21.28 3.05 15.22
N ASN A 202 22.41 3.37 15.82
CA ASN A 202 22.56 3.56 17.26
C ASN A 202 22.18 5.00 17.69
N THR A 203 20.96 5.49 17.40
CA THR A 203 20.51 6.80 17.85
C THR A 203 19.00 6.86 18.04
N SER A 204 18.52 7.54 19.08
CA SER A 204 17.08 7.70 19.41
C SER A 204 16.34 8.75 18.56
N ASN A 205 17.05 9.71 17.96
CA ASN A 205 16.43 10.80 17.19
C ASN A 205 16.65 10.57 15.69
N PHE A 206 15.66 9.91 15.08
CA PHE A 206 15.69 9.47 13.70
C PHE A 206 14.39 9.90 13.02
N VAL A 207 14.52 10.74 12.00
CA VAL A 207 13.43 11.00 11.05
C VAL A 207 13.87 10.40 9.74
N HIS A 208 13.00 9.64 9.10
CA HIS A 208 13.27 9.00 7.83
C HIS A 208 12.15 9.23 6.84
N ALA A 209 12.48 9.01 5.58
CA ALA A 209 11.55 9.00 4.46
C ALA A 209 12.14 8.07 3.40
N PHE A 210 11.29 7.49 2.56
CA PHE A 210 11.77 6.60 1.51
C PHE A 210 10.91 6.68 0.25
N ASN A 211 11.47 6.22 -0.86
CA ASN A 211 10.78 6.18 -2.15
C ASN A 211 11.18 4.94 -2.97
N ASP A 212 11.16 5.01 -4.30
CA ASP A 212 11.51 3.91 -5.19
C ASP A 212 12.99 3.52 -5.23
N HIS A 213 13.87 4.43 -4.86
CA HIS A 213 15.29 4.31 -5.11
C HIS A 213 16.11 4.49 -3.86
N CYS A 214 15.64 5.32 -2.94
CA CYS A 214 16.39 5.67 -1.76
C CYS A 214 15.59 5.62 -0.48
N PHE A 215 16.35 5.36 0.58
CA PHE A 215 16.01 5.60 1.95
C PHE A 215 16.79 6.84 2.40
N VAL A 216 16.10 7.79 2.99
CA VAL A 216 16.68 9.04 3.49
C VAL A 216 16.46 9.06 4.99
N TYR A 217 17.49 9.40 5.74
CA TYR A 217 17.34 9.72 7.14
C TYR A 217 17.97 11.07 7.46
N SER A 218 17.42 11.74 8.47
CA SER A 218 17.99 12.90 9.12
C SER A 218 18.23 12.60 10.59
N SER A 219 19.38 13.03 11.09
CA SER A 219 19.73 12.95 12.50
C SER A 219 20.30 14.28 12.94
N MET A 220 19.77 14.84 14.03
CA MET A 220 20.13 16.19 14.51
C MET A 220 21.64 16.43 14.61
N ASN A 221 22.42 15.39 14.91
CA ASN A 221 23.87 15.52 15.17
C ASN A 221 24.77 15.08 14.01
N ARG A 222 24.23 14.45 12.97
CA ARG A 222 25.04 13.80 11.92
C ARG A 222 24.60 14.13 10.49
N GLY A 223 23.68 15.07 10.33
CA GLY A 223 23.20 15.52 9.04
C GLY A 223 22.27 14.53 8.34
N LEU A 224 22.12 14.74 7.04
CA LEU A 224 21.27 13.94 6.15
C LEU A 224 22.07 12.79 5.55
N GLY A 225 21.53 11.57 5.62
CA GLY A 225 22.04 10.41 4.90
C GLY A 225 21.05 9.96 3.83
N ILE A 226 21.54 9.66 2.63
CA ILE A 226 20.75 9.16 1.51
C ILE A 226 21.36 7.83 1.04
N PHE A 227 20.56 6.77 1.05
CA PHE A 227 20.99 5.39 0.76
C PHE A 227 20.21 4.87 -0.42
N GLY A 228 20.90 4.42 -1.46
CA GLY A 228 20.23 3.71 -2.54
C GLY A 228 19.92 2.28 -2.09
N TYR A 229 18.72 1.74 -2.34
CA TYR A 229 18.42 0.35 -1.96
C TYR A 229 19.41 -0.64 -2.57
N ARG A 230 19.92 -0.37 -3.77
CA ARG A 230 20.92 -1.21 -4.43
C ARG A 230 22.20 -1.41 -3.60
N GLN A 231 22.50 -0.50 -2.68
CA GLN A 231 23.64 -0.61 -1.76
C GLN A 231 23.32 -1.55 -0.58
N ALA A 232 22.04 -1.69 -0.23
CA ALA A 232 21.55 -2.50 0.88
C ALA A 232 20.92 -3.83 0.45
N LEU A 233 20.67 -4.05 -0.86
CA LEU A 233 20.20 -5.32 -1.39
C LEU A 233 21.17 -6.44 -0.96
N ASP A 234 20.62 -7.51 -0.41
CA ASP A 234 21.33 -8.67 0.14
C ASP A 234 22.23 -8.38 1.37
N CYS A 235 22.19 -7.16 1.92
CA CYS A 235 22.88 -6.80 3.15
C CYS A 235 21.88 -6.75 4.31
N PHE A 236 21.86 -7.82 5.11
CA PHE A 236 21.00 -7.92 6.30
C PHE A 236 21.36 -6.93 7.42
N ASP A 237 22.56 -6.37 7.39
CA ASP A 237 23.07 -5.49 8.45
C ASP A 237 23.89 -4.36 7.82
N TYR A 238 23.24 -3.48 7.06
CA TYR A 238 23.93 -2.35 6.44
C TYR A 238 24.17 -1.26 7.49
N PRO A 239 25.43 -1.02 7.92
CA PRO A 239 25.71 -0.04 8.95
C PRO A 239 25.54 1.37 8.38
N LEU A 240 24.62 2.16 8.93
CA LEU A 240 24.40 3.56 8.54
C LEU A 240 25.56 4.51 8.95
N MET A 241 26.65 3.98 9.51
CA MET A 241 27.70 4.74 10.18
C MET A 241 28.82 5.25 9.25
N GLU A 242 28.95 4.74 8.02
CA GLU A 242 30.13 5.00 7.16
C GLU A 242 29.84 5.65 5.80
N CYS A 243 28.58 5.99 5.50
CA CYS A 243 28.23 6.50 4.17
C CYS A 243 28.47 8.00 4.03
N HIS A 244 28.76 8.42 2.79
CA HIS A 244 29.02 9.80 2.38
C HIS A 244 27.93 10.75 2.87
N THR A 245 28.12 11.29 4.08
CA THR A 245 27.34 12.39 4.60
C THR A 245 27.67 13.58 3.72
N HIS A 246 26.80 13.85 2.76
CA HIS A 246 26.75 15.16 2.15
C HIS A 246 26.25 16.09 3.24
N THR A 247 27.19 16.83 3.85
CA THR A 247 26.84 17.97 4.68
C THR A 247 26.05 18.89 3.78
N LEU A 248 24.73 18.90 3.95
CA LEU A 248 23.92 19.98 3.40
C LEU A 248 24.48 21.25 4.03
N GLU A 249 25.13 22.08 3.23
CA GLU A 249 25.36 23.46 3.61
C GLU A 249 23.97 24.04 3.86
N ILE A 250 23.61 24.15 5.14
CA ILE A 250 22.39 24.81 5.57
C ILE A 250 22.53 26.22 5.01
N CYS A 251 21.76 26.52 3.96
CA CYS A 251 21.69 27.86 3.41
C CYS A 251 21.13 28.72 4.55
N PRO A 252 21.93 29.64 5.14
CA PRO A 252 21.48 30.37 6.31
C PRO A 252 20.19 31.09 5.95
N ASP A 253 19.16 30.82 6.76
CA ASP A 253 17.79 31.23 6.52
C ASP A 253 17.73 32.72 6.14
N VAL A 254 17.19 32.99 4.95
CA VAL A 254 16.58 34.28 4.64
C VAL A 254 15.24 34.28 5.36
N TYR A 255 15.26 34.56 6.67
CA TYR A 255 14.07 34.96 7.39
C TYR A 255 13.66 36.37 6.94
N PRO A 256 12.41 36.60 6.50
CA PRO A 256 11.86 37.95 6.39
C PRO A 256 11.59 38.56 7.79
#